data_AF-A0A0M3IV77-F1
#
_entry.id   AF-A0A0M3IV77-F1
#
_cell.length_a   1.000
_cell.length_b   1.000
_cell.length_c   1.000
_cell.angle_alpha   90.00
_cell.angle_beta   90.00
_cell.angle_gamma   90.00
#
_symmetry.space_group_name_H-M   'P 1'
#
loop_
_entity.id
_entity.type
_entity.pdbx_description
1 polymer ?
#
loop_
_entity_poly.entity_id
_entity_poly.type
_entity_poly.pdbx_seq_one_letter_code
_entity_poly.pdbx_strand_id
1 'polypeptide(L)'
;MRVSDEVYKVCPPIHDGRNNLNYIILQVDVLKSNVSKNVKVLTEEAEKLFARWNQFKPKNETLSEDRTAVLNAIEFIKEKRLQFNELQASREKLLSECEQFDVEKPEFAIIDEMEADLKEFENNWILYEQFNEELQKLANEDWIVFRSKTYLFDEFLHQWTEKLKSLPASHMTVRIGKDVDGFKVTSLYRNIRSSSLNQGTQHSHIELGFECCLDVLLENEYEKSASMKNS
;
A
#
# COMPACT_ATOMS: atom_id res chain seq x y z
N MET A 1 -82.19 -55.31 -18.75
CA MET A 1 -81.71 -55.45 -17.35
C MET A 1 -80.23 -55.15 -17.33
N ARG A 2 -79.80 -54.31 -16.37
CA ARG A 2 -78.47 -53.69 -16.23
C ARG A 2 -77.34 -54.70 -16.01
N VAL A 3 -76.15 -54.44 -16.56
CA VAL A 3 -74.83 -54.71 -15.94
C VAL A 3 -73.84 -53.70 -16.54
N SER A 4 -73.64 -52.52 -15.93
CA SER A 4 -72.52 -52.15 -15.03
C SER A 4 -71.22 -51.77 -15.78
N ASP A 5 -71.14 -50.50 -16.20
CA ASP A 5 -69.89 -49.83 -16.57
C ASP A 5 -69.11 -49.47 -15.29
N GLU A 6 -68.06 -50.22 -14.99
CA GLU A 6 -67.14 -49.96 -13.89
C GLU A 6 -66.02 -49.02 -14.38
N VAL A 7 -66.27 -47.71 -14.28
CA VAL A 7 -65.27 -46.66 -14.54
C VAL A 7 -64.28 -46.67 -13.38
N TYR A 8 -63.16 -47.37 -13.55
CA TYR A 8 -62.01 -47.25 -12.66
C TYR A 8 -61.49 -45.80 -12.71
N LYS A 9 -61.81 -45.02 -11.68
CA LYS A 9 -61.14 -43.75 -11.41
C LYS A 9 -59.68 -44.04 -11.07
N VAL A 10 -58.80 -43.89 -12.06
CA VAL A 10 -57.36 -43.82 -11.84
C VAL A 10 -57.09 -42.48 -11.14
N CYS A 11 -56.79 -42.52 -9.85
CA CYS A 11 -56.29 -41.35 -9.13
C CYS A 11 -54.99 -40.87 -9.79
N PRO A 12 -54.78 -39.55 -9.97
CA PRO A 12 -53.52 -39.02 -10.46
C PRO A 12 -52.37 -39.42 -9.51
N PRO A 13 -51.17 -39.71 -10.02
CA PRO A 13 -50.02 -39.97 -9.16
C PRO A 13 -49.76 -38.73 -8.31
N ILE A 14 -49.77 -38.94 -6.99
CA ILE A 14 -49.41 -37.92 -6.00
C ILE A 14 -47.94 -37.59 -6.26
N HIS A 15 -47.64 -36.38 -6.74
CA HIS A 15 -46.26 -35.90 -6.85
C HIS A 15 -45.66 -35.89 -5.43
N ASP A 16 -44.73 -36.82 -5.19
CA ASP A 16 -44.18 -37.10 -3.86
C ASP A 16 -43.37 -35.90 -3.33
N GLY A 17 -43.90 -35.22 -2.32
CA GLY A 17 -43.23 -34.13 -1.62
C GLY A 17 -41.89 -34.52 -0.98
N ARG A 18 -41.62 -35.82 -0.78
CA ARG A 18 -40.32 -36.31 -0.29
C ARG A 18 -39.18 -36.11 -1.29
N ASN A 19 -39.47 -36.14 -2.60
CA ASN A 19 -38.46 -35.90 -3.63
C ASN A 19 -38.01 -34.43 -3.65
N ASN A 20 -38.91 -33.50 -3.34
CA ASN A 20 -38.59 -32.09 -3.20
C ASN A 20 -37.76 -31.82 -1.93
N LEU A 21 -38.14 -32.43 -0.79
CA LEU A 21 -37.38 -32.29 0.45
C LEU A 21 -35.96 -32.87 0.34
N ASN A 22 -35.80 -34.06 -0.24
CA ASN A 22 -34.48 -34.66 -0.47
C ASN A 22 -33.62 -33.82 -1.42
N TYR A 23 -34.21 -33.21 -2.44
CA TYR A 23 -33.51 -32.30 -3.34
C TYR A 23 -33.00 -31.05 -2.60
N ILE A 24 -33.84 -30.44 -1.75
CA ILE A 24 -33.45 -29.28 -0.93
C ILE A 24 -32.31 -29.65 0.03
N ILE A 25 -32.38 -30.80 0.69
CA ILE A 25 -31.32 -31.27 1.60
C ILE A 25 -30.00 -31.47 0.84
N LEU A 26 -30.03 -32.14 -0.32
CA LEU A 26 -28.85 -32.34 -1.16
C LEU A 26 -28.24 -31.01 -1.63
N GLN A 27 -29.07 -30.02 -1.97
CA GLN A 27 -28.59 -28.69 -2.35
C GLN A 27 -27.87 -28.00 -1.18
N VAL A 28 -28.42 -28.06 0.03
CA VAL A 28 -27.79 -27.49 1.24
C VAL A 28 -26.45 -28.16 1.55
N ASP A 29 -26.34 -29.48 1.39
CA ASP A 29 -25.08 -30.19 1.62
C ASP A 29 -23.99 -29.81 0.61
N VAL A 30 -24.35 -29.62 -0.66
CA VAL A 30 -23.43 -29.11 -1.68
C VAL A 30 -22.95 -27.70 -1.35
N LEU A 31 -23.86 -26.83 -0.89
CA LEU A 31 -23.52 -25.46 -0.48
C LEU A 31 -22.55 -25.44 0.72
N LYS A 32 -22.83 -26.23 1.77
CA LYS A 32 -21.94 -26.36 2.94
C LYS A 32 -20.56 -26.90 2.54
N SER A 33 -20.50 -27.87 1.63
CA SER A 33 -19.24 -28.39 1.10
C SER A 33 -18.45 -27.31 0.36
N ASN A 34 -19.12 -26.46 -0.44
CA ASN A 34 -18.49 -25.38 -1.18
C ASN A 34 -17.99 -24.26 -0.26
N VAL A 35 -18.79 -23.85 0.74
CA VAL A 35 -18.34 -22.88 1.76
C VAL A 35 -17.10 -23.41 2.48
N SER A 36 -17.11 -24.69 2.91
CA SER A 36 -15.95 -25.30 3.57
C SER A 36 -14.70 -25.32 2.68
N LYS A 37 -14.84 -25.55 1.38
CA LYS A 37 -13.72 -25.46 0.42
C LYS A 37 -13.22 -24.02 0.28
N ASN A 38 -14.12 -23.05 0.12
CA ASN A 38 -13.76 -21.64 -0.03
C ASN A 38 -13.07 -21.09 1.22
N VAL A 39 -13.52 -21.49 2.42
CA VAL A 39 -12.85 -21.16 3.69
C VAL A 39 -11.41 -21.67 3.69
N LYS A 40 -11.18 -22.92 3.29
CA LYS A 40 -9.84 -23.50 3.24
C LYS A 40 -8.95 -22.77 2.24
N VAL A 41 -9.46 -22.51 1.03
CA VAL A 41 -8.72 -21.76 0.00
C VAL A 41 -8.32 -20.38 0.51
N LEU A 42 -9.27 -19.63 1.07
CA LEU A 42 -9.00 -18.29 1.60
C LEU A 42 -8.02 -18.32 2.77
N THR A 43 -8.11 -19.33 3.63
CA THR A 43 -7.18 -19.51 4.76
C THR A 43 -5.76 -19.79 4.25
N GLU A 44 -5.60 -20.70 3.28
CA GLU A 44 -4.30 -21.01 2.70
C GLU A 44 -3.69 -19.80 1.96
N GLU A 45 -4.52 -19.01 1.27
CA GLU A 45 -4.09 -17.76 0.63
C GLU A 45 -3.64 -16.72 1.67
N ALA A 46 -4.40 -16.57 2.76
CA ALA A 46 -4.04 -15.69 3.87
C ALA A 46 -2.73 -16.11 4.54
N GLU A 47 -2.54 -17.40 4.80
CA GLU A 47 -1.31 -17.95 5.38
C GLU A 47 -0.09 -17.71 4.49
N LYS A 48 -0.22 -17.96 3.18
CA LYS A 48 0.87 -17.72 2.22
C LYS A 48 1.22 -16.24 2.14
N LEU A 49 0.21 -15.37 2.08
CA LEU A 49 0.42 -13.93 2.03
C LEU A 49 1.07 -13.42 3.33
N PHE A 50 0.59 -13.86 4.49
CA PHE A 50 1.12 -13.45 5.79
C PHE A 50 2.54 -13.98 6.04
N ALA A 51 2.83 -15.21 5.62
CA ALA A 51 4.19 -15.76 5.68
C ALA A 51 5.16 -14.93 4.82
N ARG A 52 4.76 -14.57 3.60
CA ARG A 52 5.57 -13.71 2.71
C ARG A 52 5.72 -12.30 3.29
N TRP A 53 4.68 -11.75 3.89
CA TRP A 53 4.74 -10.47 4.60
C TRP A 53 5.77 -10.54 5.73
N ASN A 54 5.67 -11.51 6.64
CA ASN A 54 6.61 -11.64 7.76
C ASN A 54 8.06 -11.91 7.32
N GLN A 55 8.26 -12.60 6.19
CA GLN A 55 9.60 -12.87 5.66
C GLN A 55 10.29 -11.62 5.11
N PHE A 56 9.54 -10.78 4.39
CA PHE A 56 10.09 -9.67 3.61
C PHE A 56 9.74 -8.30 4.17
N LYS A 57 9.01 -8.21 5.29
CA LYS A 57 8.65 -6.91 5.87
C LYS A 57 9.90 -6.09 6.19
N PRO A 58 9.95 -4.82 5.79
CA PRO A 58 11.11 -3.96 6.01
C PRO A 58 11.45 -3.89 7.50
N LYS A 59 12.69 -4.18 7.86
CA LYS A 59 13.17 -4.03 9.23
C LYS A 59 13.63 -2.60 9.47
N ASN A 60 13.48 -2.13 10.70
CA ASN A 60 13.94 -0.79 11.11
C ASN A 60 15.42 -0.51 10.79
N GLU A 61 16.27 -1.53 10.69
CA GLU A 61 17.69 -1.38 10.33
C GLU A 61 17.89 -1.00 8.84
N THR A 62 17.10 -1.57 7.93
CA THR A 62 17.12 -1.25 6.48
C THR A 62 16.75 0.21 6.19
N LEU A 63 16.16 0.88 7.18
CA LEU A 63 15.66 2.25 7.08
C LEU A 63 16.71 3.31 7.39
N SER A 64 17.88 2.88 7.86
CA SER A 64 19.00 3.76 8.24
C SER A 64 20.00 4.03 7.12
N GLU A 65 19.91 3.28 6.01
CA GLU A 65 20.91 3.25 4.95
C GLU A 65 20.58 4.29 3.86
N ASP A 66 19.81 3.90 2.83
CA ASP A 66 19.66 4.68 1.60
C ASP A 66 18.21 5.10 1.32
N ARG A 67 18.04 6.27 0.69
CA ARG A 67 16.72 6.80 0.28
C ARG A 67 15.97 5.83 -0.64
N THR A 68 16.68 5.20 -1.57
CA THR A 68 16.12 4.18 -2.48
C THR A 68 15.59 2.96 -1.75
N ALA A 69 16.34 2.44 -0.78
CA ALA A 69 15.89 1.31 0.03
C ALA A 69 14.58 1.62 0.77
N VAL A 70 14.46 2.86 1.28
CA VAL A 70 13.26 3.36 1.95
C VAL A 70 12.08 3.48 0.96
N LEU A 71 12.30 3.98 -0.26
CA LEU A 71 11.25 4.05 -1.29
C LEU A 71 10.80 2.67 -1.77
N ASN A 72 11.74 1.75 -2.00
CA ASN A 72 11.43 0.37 -2.40
C ASN A 72 10.65 -0.36 -1.30
N ALA A 73 10.97 -0.09 -0.03
CA ALA A 73 10.20 -0.61 1.10
C ALA A 73 8.76 -0.08 1.11
N ILE A 74 8.53 1.20 0.80
CA ILE A 74 7.18 1.77 0.68
C ILE A 74 6.41 1.12 -0.47
N GLU A 75 7.05 0.94 -1.62
CA GLU A 75 6.42 0.27 -2.77
C GLU A 75 6.02 -1.17 -2.46
N PHE A 76 6.90 -1.92 -1.79
CA PHE A 76 6.59 -3.27 -1.32
C PHE A 76 5.37 -3.28 -0.38
N ILE A 77 5.30 -2.35 0.58
CA ILE A 77 4.16 -2.26 1.51
C ILE A 77 2.86 -1.96 0.74
N LYS A 78 2.88 -1.04 -0.23
CA LYS A 78 1.72 -0.74 -1.09
C LYS A 78 1.26 -1.95 -1.90
N GLU A 79 2.19 -2.68 -2.49
CA GLU A 79 1.88 -3.92 -3.22
C GLU A 79 1.22 -4.95 -2.29
N LYS A 80 1.75 -5.12 -1.09
CA LYS A 80 1.19 -6.03 -0.08
C LYS A 80 -0.18 -5.58 0.40
N ARG A 81 -0.39 -4.28 0.55
CA ARG A 81 -1.70 -3.72 0.88
C ARG A 81 -2.73 -3.99 -0.20
N LEU A 82 -2.36 -3.88 -1.48
CA LEU A 82 -3.26 -4.21 -2.59
C LEU A 82 -3.67 -5.68 -2.54
N GLN A 83 -2.70 -6.59 -2.37
CA GLN A 83 -2.97 -8.03 -2.22
C GLN A 83 -3.85 -8.34 -1.00
N PHE A 84 -3.62 -7.63 0.11
CA PHE A 84 -4.46 -7.76 1.30
C PHE A 84 -5.89 -7.29 1.06
N ASN A 85 -6.10 -6.20 0.32
CA ASN A 85 -7.44 -5.71 -0.02
C ASN A 85 -8.20 -6.71 -0.90
N GLU A 86 -7.53 -7.38 -1.83
CA GLU A 86 -8.13 -8.46 -2.64
C GLU A 86 -8.54 -9.67 -1.77
N LEU A 87 -7.69 -10.03 -0.80
CA LEU A 87 -7.99 -11.07 0.18
C LEU A 87 -9.20 -10.69 1.05
N GLN A 88 -9.26 -9.44 1.51
CA GLN A 88 -10.38 -8.91 2.29
C GLN A 88 -11.68 -8.90 1.49
N ALA A 89 -11.65 -8.49 0.22
CA ALA A 89 -12.81 -8.55 -0.65
C ALA A 89 -13.32 -10.00 -0.85
N SER A 90 -12.40 -10.96 -0.96
CA SER A 90 -12.74 -12.39 -1.02
C SER A 90 -13.36 -12.90 0.28
N ARG A 91 -12.86 -12.45 1.45
CA ARG A 91 -13.47 -12.70 2.77
C ARG A 91 -14.89 -12.16 2.84
N GLU A 92 -15.11 -10.91 2.45
CA GLU A 92 -16.43 -10.28 2.48
C GLU A 92 -17.43 -10.99 1.58
N LYS A 93 -17.01 -11.39 0.37
CA LYS A 93 -17.83 -12.19 -0.54
C LYS A 93 -18.24 -13.52 0.11
N LEU A 94 -17.30 -14.23 0.71
CA LEU A 94 -17.56 -15.50 1.38
C LEU A 94 -18.51 -15.35 2.58
N LEU A 95 -18.35 -14.29 3.38
CA LEU A 95 -19.25 -13.99 4.49
C LEU A 95 -20.67 -13.63 4.02
N SER A 96 -20.79 -12.92 2.90
CA SER A 96 -22.07 -12.63 2.25
C SER A 96 -22.75 -13.89 1.73
N GLU A 97 -22.00 -14.81 1.10
CA GLU A 97 -22.50 -16.13 0.72
C GLU A 97 -22.99 -16.92 1.94
N CYS A 98 -22.24 -16.92 3.06
CA CYS A 98 -22.67 -17.59 4.29
C CYS A 98 -23.99 -17.01 4.84
N GLU A 99 -24.16 -15.69 4.79
CA GLU A 99 -25.38 -15.01 5.25
C GLU A 99 -26.60 -15.31 4.37
N GLN A 100 -26.42 -15.39 3.04
CA GLN A 100 -27.50 -15.76 2.12
C GLN A 100 -28.03 -17.18 2.36
N PHE A 101 -27.18 -18.07 2.87
CA PHE A 101 -27.52 -19.48 3.10
C PHE A 101 -27.72 -19.85 4.58
N ASP A 102 -27.72 -18.86 5.48
CA ASP A 102 -27.83 -19.05 6.94
C ASP A 102 -26.82 -20.08 7.48
N VAL A 103 -25.58 -20.02 6.96
CA VAL A 103 -24.45 -20.86 7.35
C VAL A 103 -23.59 -20.12 8.36
N GLU A 104 -23.06 -20.84 9.34
CA GLU A 104 -22.14 -20.30 10.35
C GLU A 104 -20.96 -19.56 9.70
N LYS A 105 -20.71 -18.34 10.17
CA LYS A 105 -19.68 -17.47 9.61
C LYS A 105 -18.29 -17.93 10.08
N PRO A 106 -17.34 -18.19 9.15
CA PRO A 106 -15.98 -18.52 9.51
C PRO A 106 -15.23 -17.31 10.11
N GLU A 107 -14.40 -17.56 11.11
CA GLU A 107 -13.46 -16.58 11.67
C GLU A 107 -12.09 -16.69 10.99
N PHE A 108 -11.44 -15.55 10.75
CA PHE A 108 -10.14 -15.47 10.07
C PHE A 108 -9.15 -14.63 10.89
N ALA A 109 -8.74 -15.14 12.05
CA ALA A 109 -7.83 -14.42 12.95
C ALA A 109 -6.52 -13.98 12.27
N ILE A 110 -5.99 -14.78 11.33
CA ILE A 110 -4.77 -14.44 10.58
C ILE A 110 -4.92 -13.20 9.70
N ILE A 111 -6.13 -12.99 9.14
CA ILE A 111 -6.42 -11.80 8.33
C ILE A 111 -6.48 -10.57 9.23
N ASP A 112 -7.10 -10.70 10.41
CA ASP A 112 -7.19 -9.61 11.39
C ASP A 112 -5.81 -9.24 11.96
N GLU A 113 -4.96 -10.24 12.26
CA GLU A 113 -3.57 -10.03 12.69
C GLU A 113 -2.74 -9.34 11.60
N MET A 114 -2.85 -9.80 10.36
CA MET A 114 -2.17 -9.18 9.23
C MET A 114 -2.63 -7.74 8.99
N GLU A 115 -3.92 -7.44 9.16
CA GLU A 115 -4.44 -6.07 9.03
C GLU A 115 -3.83 -5.13 10.07
N ALA A 116 -3.73 -5.60 11.33
CA ALA A 116 -3.13 -4.83 12.40
C ALA A 116 -1.64 -4.53 12.13
N ASP A 117 -0.87 -5.54 11.71
CA ASP A 117 0.55 -5.38 11.38
C ASP A 117 0.73 -4.43 10.18
N LEU A 118 -0.04 -4.61 9.09
CA LEU A 118 0.02 -3.71 7.93
C LEU A 118 -0.31 -2.26 8.32
N LYS A 119 -1.35 -2.02 9.14
CA LYS A 119 -1.72 -0.67 9.58
C LYS A 119 -0.63 -0.01 10.42
N GLU A 120 0.01 -0.76 11.31
CA GLU A 120 1.12 -0.24 12.11
C GLU A 120 2.27 0.23 11.22
N PHE A 121 2.65 -0.58 10.24
CA PHE A 121 3.67 -0.21 9.26
C PHE A 121 3.21 0.99 8.41
N GLU A 122 2.02 0.97 7.82
CA GLU A 122 1.48 2.10 7.03
C GLU A 122 1.52 3.43 7.79
N ASN A 123 1.12 3.42 9.06
CA ASN A 123 1.14 4.61 9.91
C ASN A 123 2.55 5.17 10.10
N ASN A 124 3.57 4.32 10.14
CA ASN A 124 4.96 4.76 10.22
C ASN A 124 5.42 5.37 8.88
N TRP A 125 5.03 4.78 7.75
CA TRP A 125 5.54 5.12 6.42
C TRP A 125 4.83 6.28 5.72
N ILE A 126 3.55 6.49 6.01
CA ILE A 126 2.74 7.55 5.41
C ILE A 126 3.35 8.94 5.60
N LEU A 127 4.03 9.17 6.73
CA LEU A 127 4.70 10.44 7.01
C LEU A 127 5.87 10.69 6.05
N TYR A 128 6.65 9.64 5.76
CA TYR A 128 7.78 9.74 4.84
C TYR A 128 7.32 9.84 3.38
N GLU A 129 6.25 9.15 3.03
CA GLU A 129 5.61 9.30 1.73
C GLU A 129 5.18 10.76 1.49
N GLN A 130 4.48 11.38 2.44
CA GLN A 130 4.09 12.79 2.35
C GLN A 130 5.30 13.70 2.15
N PHE A 131 6.37 13.50 2.94
CA PHE A 131 7.60 14.25 2.80
C PHE A 131 8.21 14.10 1.41
N ASN A 132 8.30 12.86 0.92
CA ASN A 132 8.88 12.57 -0.38
C ASN A 132 8.03 13.14 -1.52
N GLU A 133 6.70 13.05 -1.45
CA GLU A 133 5.82 13.63 -2.47
C GLU A 133 5.95 15.15 -2.56
N GLU A 134 5.98 15.85 -1.42
CA GLU A 134 6.19 17.30 -1.39
C GLU A 134 7.58 17.68 -1.90
N LEU A 135 8.62 16.93 -1.53
CA LEU A 135 9.97 17.12 -2.04
C LEU A 135 10.04 16.90 -3.56
N GLN A 136 9.36 15.87 -4.09
CA GLN A 136 9.31 15.58 -5.52
C GLN A 136 8.54 16.66 -6.30
N LYS A 137 7.53 17.32 -5.72
CA LYS A 137 6.86 18.46 -6.36
C LYS A 137 7.83 19.61 -6.62
N LEU A 138 8.72 19.88 -5.67
CA LEU A 138 9.77 20.89 -5.84
C LEU A 138 10.84 20.42 -6.83
N ALA A 139 11.21 19.13 -6.79
CA ALA A 139 12.21 18.55 -7.68
C ALA A 139 11.78 18.50 -9.16
N ASN A 140 10.48 18.30 -9.42
CA ASN A 140 9.93 18.19 -10.77
C ASN A 140 9.65 19.56 -11.43
N GLU A 141 9.83 20.69 -10.73
CA GLU A 141 9.68 22.02 -11.33
C GLU A 141 10.90 22.34 -12.20
N ASP A 142 10.67 22.93 -13.38
CA ASP A 142 11.75 23.35 -14.27
C ASP A 142 12.69 24.31 -13.53
N TRP A 143 14.00 23.99 -13.55
CA TRP A 143 15.01 24.76 -12.84
C TRP A 143 15.01 26.25 -13.19
N ILE A 144 14.76 26.61 -14.45
CA ILE A 144 14.74 28.00 -14.90
C ILE A 144 13.65 28.79 -14.18
N VAL A 145 12.54 28.13 -13.85
CA VAL A 145 11.43 28.68 -13.06
C VAL A 145 11.76 28.62 -11.58
N PHE A 146 12.23 27.47 -11.08
CA PHE A 146 12.46 27.21 -9.67
C PHE A 146 13.56 28.09 -9.05
N ARG A 147 14.62 28.42 -9.80
CA ARG A 147 15.72 29.28 -9.32
C ARG A 147 15.27 30.67 -8.86
N SER A 148 14.11 31.15 -9.31
CA SER A 148 13.52 32.42 -8.88
C SER A 148 12.68 32.29 -7.60
N LYS A 149 12.43 31.06 -7.15
CA LYS A 149 11.57 30.69 -6.02
C LYS A 149 12.29 29.79 -5.01
N THR A 150 13.61 29.89 -4.88
CA THR A 150 14.39 29.06 -3.95
C THR A 150 13.93 29.16 -2.49
N TYR A 151 13.28 30.28 -2.12
CA TYR A 151 12.65 30.46 -0.81
C TYR A 151 11.56 29.41 -0.51
N LEU A 152 10.92 28.82 -1.52
CA LEU A 152 9.93 27.75 -1.33
C LEU A 152 10.57 26.49 -0.76
N PHE A 153 11.83 26.22 -1.10
CA PHE A 153 12.57 25.10 -0.51
C PHE A 153 12.90 25.37 0.96
N ASP A 154 13.32 26.59 1.29
CA ASP A 154 13.59 26.98 2.67
C ASP A 154 12.29 26.94 3.52
N GLU A 155 11.16 27.35 2.95
CA GLU A 155 9.85 27.23 3.56
C GLU A 155 9.46 25.77 3.80
N PHE A 156 9.63 24.90 2.80
CA PHE A 156 9.43 23.46 2.92
C PHE A 156 10.26 22.86 4.08
N LEU A 157 11.56 23.17 4.15
CA LEU A 157 12.43 22.69 5.23
C LEU A 157 11.96 23.20 6.61
N HIS A 158 11.49 24.44 6.69
CA HIS A 158 10.97 25.02 7.93
C HIS A 158 9.66 24.33 8.36
N GLN A 159 8.70 24.18 7.43
CA GLN A 159 7.42 23.50 7.68
C GLN A 159 7.65 22.07 8.20
N TRP A 160 8.54 21.30 7.58
CA TRP A 160 8.87 19.96 8.04
C TRP A 160 9.62 19.93 9.37
N THR A 161 10.48 20.92 9.65
CA THR A 161 11.12 21.04 10.96
C THR A 161 10.09 21.23 12.08
N GLU A 162 9.11 22.11 11.88
CA GLU A 162 8.05 22.35 12.87
C GLU A 162 7.11 21.15 12.99
N LYS A 163 6.73 20.53 11.87
CA LYS A 163 5.89 19.32 11.84
C LYS A 163 6.55 18.18 12.63
N LEU A 164 7.84 17.93 12.42
CA LEU A 164 8.57 16.86 13.13
C LEU A 164 8.70 17.11 14.64
N LYS A 165 8.79 18.36 15.09
CA LYS A 165 8.80 18.70 16.53
C LYS A 165 7.47 18.37 17.23
N SER A 166 6.37 18.44 16.49
CA SER A 166 5.02 18.19 17.03
C SER A 166 4.66 16.71 17.11
N LEU A 167 5.41 15.85 16.41
CA LEU A 167 5.15 14.41 16.31
C LEU A 167 5.98 13.62 17.33
N PRO A 168 5.47 12.48 17.81
CA PRO A 168 6.24 11.59 18.67
C PRO A 168 7.47 11.06 17.92
N ALA A 169 8.56 10.85 18.65
CA ALA A 169 9.79 10.32 18.09
C ALA A 169 9.58 8.87 17.60
N SER A 170 9.50 8.70 16.30
CA SER A 170 9.53 7.41 15.59
C SER A 170 10.81 7.28 14.76
N HIS A 171 11.11 6.06 14.31
CA HIS A 171 12.21 5.82 13.39
C HIS A 171 12.13 6.75 12.16
N MET A 172 10.91 6.93 11.62
CA MET A 172 10.69 7.76 10.43
C MET A 172 10.83 9.25 10.72
N THR A 173 10.36 9.76 11.86
CA THR A 173 10.57 11.18 12.20
C THR A 173 12.05 11.51 12.37
N VAL A 174 12.84 10.59 12.93
CA VAL A 174 14.29 10.77 13.09
C VAL A 174 14.98 10.77 11.73
N ARG A 175 14.58 9.86 10.82
CA ARG A 175 15.12 9.80 9.46
C ARG A 175 14.82 11.06 8.67
N ILE A 176 13.55 11.48 8.61
CA ILE A 176 13.16 12.73 7.93
C ILE A 176 13.89 13.92 8.56
N GLY A 177 14.04 13.95 9.89
CA GLY A 177 14.83 14.98 10.58
C GLY A 177 16.28 15.05 10.10
N LYS A 178 16.96 13.90 9.97
CA LYS A 178 18.33 13.85 9.41
C LYS A 178 18.39 14.37 7.99
N ASP A 179 17.41 14.01 7.14
CA ASP A 179 17.37 14.45 5.75
C ASP A 179 17.14 15.98 5.66
N VAL A 180 16.19 16.51 6.45
CA VAL A 180 15.93 17.95 6.56
C VAL A 180 17.16 18.72 7.05
N ASP A 181 17.86 18.20 8.06
CA ASP A 181 19.07 18.84 8.57
C ASP A 181 20.22 18.78 7.56
N GLY A 182 20.36 17.67 6.82
CA GLY A 182 21.27 17.58 5.68
C GLY A 182 21.00 18.66 4.62
N PHE A 183 19.73 18.85 4.24
CA PHE A 183 19.35 19.87 3.25
C PHE A 183 19.57 21.31 3.73
N LYS A 184 19.38 21.59 5.02
CA LYS A 184 19.69 22.90 5.61
C LYS A 184 21.18 23.21 5.53
N VAL A 185 22.03 22.24 5.88
CA VAL A 185 23.49 22.40 5.80
C VAL A 185 23.91 22.73 4.37
N THR A 186 23.42 21.99 3.38
CA THR A 186 23.67 22.27 1.95
C THR A 186 23.17 23.66 1.53
N SER A 187 21.99 24.07 1.99
CA SER A 187 21.42 25.40 1.72
C SER A 187 22.26 26.53 2.32
N LEU A 188 22.85 26.33 3.50
CA LEU A 188 23.76 27.28 4.14
C LEU A 188 25.08 27.42 3.36
N TYR A 189 25.67 26.30 2.89
CA TYR A 189 26.87 26.33 2.06
C TYR A 189 26.67 27.11 0.75
N ARG A 190 25.49 26.99 0.11
CA ARG A 190 25.10 27.80 -1.05
C ARG A 190 25.11 29.30 -0.73
N ASN A 191 24.52 29.70 0.39
CA ASN A 191 24.43 31.11 0.79
C ASN A 191 25.81 31.71 1.09
N ILE A 192 26.69 30.95 1.74
CA ILE A 192 28.08 31.38 2.01
C ILE A 192 28.87 31.51 0.70
N ARG A 193 28.77 30.52 -0.21
CA ARG A 193 29.49 30.56 -1.50
C ARG A 193 29.01 31.70 -2.41
N SER A 194 27.71 32.00 -2.43
CA SER A 194 27.17 33.15 -3.18
C SER A 194 27.63 34.50 -2.61
N SER A 195 27.80 34.61 -1.29
CA SER A 195 28.28 35.82 -0.62
C SER A 195 29.78 36.08 -0.89
N SER A 196 30.57 35.02 -1.03
CA SER A 196 32.01 35.07 -1.34
C SER A 196 32.32 35.34 -2.82
N LEU A 197 31.33 35.20 -3.72
CA LEU A 197 31.45 35.42 -5.17
C LEU A 197 31.17 36.88 -5.59
N ASN A 198 31.29 37.82 -4.66
CA ASN A 198 31.27 39.26 -4.96
C ASN A 198 32.67 39.76 -5.31
N GLN A 199 33.13 39.42 -6.52
CA GLN A 199 33.92 40.27 -7.44
C GLN A 199 34.61 39.39 -8.49
N GLY A 200 34.23 39.55 -9.76
CA GLY A 200 35.18 39.42 -10.87
C GLY A 200 35.34 38.09 -11.59
N THR A 201 34.36 37.17 -11.61
CA THR A 201 34.41 36.04 -12.57
C THR A 201 33.01 35.59 -12.98
N GLN A 202 32.37 36.38 -13.84
CA GLN A 202 31.11 36.01 -14.47
C GLN A 202 31.33 34.93 -15.54
N HIS A 203 30.42 33.96 -15.56
CA HIS A 203 30.14 32.94 -16.58
C HIS A 203 30.70 31.52 -16.47
N SER A 204 31.87 31.22 -15.89
CA SER A 204 32.37 29.81 -15.83
C SER A 204 32.16 29.11 -14.48
N HIS A 205 32.07 29.83 -13.37
CA HIS A 205 31.95 29.24 -12.02
C HIS A 205 30.52 29.08 -11.51
N ILE A 206 29.54 29.58 -12.27
CA ILE A 206 28.11 29.35 -12.02
C ILE A 206 27.81 27.86 -12.23
N GLU A 207 28.46 27.14 -13.15
CA GLU A 207 28.17 25.70 -13.33
C GLU A 207 28.56 24.84 -12.10
N LEU A 208 29.69 25.12 -11.44
CA LEU A 208 30.21 24.28 -10.34
C LEU A 208 29.59 24.56 -8.94
N GLY A 209 28.87 25.67 -8.78
CA GLY A 209 28.06 25.92 -7.57
C GLY A 209 26.62 25.42 -7.71
N PHE A 210 26.18 25.25 -8.96
CA PHE A 210 24.83 24.90 -9.33
C PHE A 210 24.64 23.39 -9.44
N GLU A 211 25.72 22.63 -9.68
CA GLU A 211 25.75 21.17 -9.56
C GLU A 211 25.30 20.67 -8.17
N CYS A 212 25.49 21.39 -7.07
CA CYS A 212 25.20 20.83 -5.74
C CYS A 212 23.69 20.87 -5.35
N CYS A 213 22.90 21.79 -5.90
CA CYS A 213 21.44 21.71 -5.85
C CYS A 213 20.92 20.68 -6.86
N LEU A 214 21.62 20.55 -7.99
CA LEU A 214 21.40 19.51 -8.96
C LEU A 214 21.66 18.14 -8.33
N ASP A 215 22.76 17.84 -7.64
CA ASP A 215 23.09 16.52 -7.08
C ASP A 215 22.04 16.05 -6.07
N VAL A 216 21.57 16.93 -5.18
CA VAL A 216 20.51 16.64 -4.21
C VAL A 216 19.15 16.36 -4.88
N LEU A 217 18.88 16.96 -6.04
CA LEU A 217 17.65 16.79 -6.80
C LEU A 217 17.76 15.72 -7.92
N LEU A 218 18.95 15.51 -8.48
CA LEU A 218 19.34 14.64 -9.61
C LEU A 218 19.82 13.27 -9.17
N GLU A 219 20.16 13.03 -7.90
CA GLU A 219 20.18 11.64 -7.39
C GLU A 219 18.85 10.94 -7.73
N ASN A 220 17.72 11.68 -7.75
CA ASN A 220 16.43 11.16 -8.24
C ASN A 220 16.35 10.90 -9.76
N GLU A 221 17.12 11.60 -10.61
CA GLU A 221 17.15 11.35 -12.06
C GLU A 221 18.17 10.27 -12.44
N TYR A 222 19.30 10.18 -11.75
CA TYR A 222 20.31 9.16 -11.99
C TYR A 222 19.80 7.76 -11.60
N GLU A 223 19.02 7.64 -10.53
CA GLU A 223 18.40 6.37 -10.11
C GLU A 223 17.22 5.96 -11.01
N LYS A 224 16.37 6.92 -11.43
CA LYS A 224 15.31 6.67 -12.42
C LYS A 224 15.86 6.26 -13.80
N SER A 225 16.98 6.84 -14.22
CA SER A 225 17.63 6.51 -15.49
C SER A 225 18.47 5.22 -15.43
N ALA A 226 18.96 4.82 -14.26
CA ALA A 226 19.61 3.53 -14.04
C ALA A 226 18.61 2.35 -14.04
N SER A 227 17.38 2.53 -13.51
CA SER A 227 16.33 1.51 -13.55
C SER A 227 15.73 1.31 -14.95
N MET A 228 15.67 2.34 -15.79
CA MET A 228 15.18 2.23 -17.18
C MET A 228 16.20 1.65 -18.17
N LYS A 229 17.49 1.55 -17.81
CA LYS A 229 18.54 1.02 -18.69
C LYS A 229 18.86 -0.46 -18.48
N ASN A 230 18.21 -1.11 -17.49
CA ASN A 230 18.35 -2.54 -17.21
C ASN A 230 17.06 -3.36 -17.48
N SER A 231 16.12 -2.81 -18.26
CA SER A 231 14.95 -3.53 -18.80
C SER A 231 14.98 -3.60 -20.32
#